data_AF-X1N7L1-F1
#
_entry.id   AF-X1N7L1-F1
#
_cell.length_a   1.000
_cell.length_b   1.000
_cell.length_c   1.000
_cell.angle_alpha   90.00
_cell.angle_beta   90.00
_cell.angle_gamma   90.00
#
_symmetry.space_group_name_H-M   'P 1'
#
loop_
_entity.id
_entity.type
_entity.pdbx_description
1 polymer ?
#
loop_
_entity_poly.entity_id
_entity_poly.type
_entity_poly.pdbx_seq_one_letter_code
_entity_poly.pdbx_strand_id
1 'polypeptide(L)'
;MLRLPKSLAQTLRDTISLKAKLPALADPELSPSSIYHLLHGYSSQAVTANSLACDSPVAHQHIQLFLKKLRYVKPALTGNDLQKMGITPGPHIKEILNLLHEARLDGKVTSKQEEVELVEGWLGKVGQNRP
;
A
#
# COMPACT_ATOMS: atom_id res chain seq x y z
N MET A 1 -16.05 36.42 4.16
CA MET A 1 -15.80 35.26 3.28
C MET A 1 -14.60 34.49 3.83
N LEU A 2 -14.77 33.21 4.16
CA LEU A 2 -13.66 32.37 4.63
C LEU A 2 -12.79 31.95 3.43
N ARG A 3 -11.55 32.43 3.34
CA ARG A 3 -10.62 32.06 2.27
C ARG A 3 -9.86 30.80 2.68
N LEU A 4 -10.19 29.67 2.06
CA LEU A 4 -9.56 28.38 2.35
C LEU A 4 -8.29 28.19 1.50
N PRO A 5 -7.13 27.91 2.11
CA PRO A 5 -5.92 27.51 1.39
C PRO A 5 -6.15 26.22 0.59
N LYS A 6 -5.44 26.06 -0.54
CA LYS A 6 -5.55 24.89 -1.43
C LYS A 6 -5.31 23.56 -0.70
N SER A 7 -4.35 23.54 0.25
CA SER A 7 -4.03 22.37 1.07
C SER A 7 -5.21 21.96 1.96
N LEU A 8 -5.81 22.91 2.67
CA LEU A 8 -6.98 22.65 3.51
C LEU A 8 -8.18 22.17 2.69
N ALA A 9 -8.41 22.79 1.52
CA ALA A 9 -9.45 22.34 0.60
C ALA A 9 -9.21 20.90 0.11
N GLN A 10 -7.95 20.51 -0.10
CA GLN A 10 -7.60 19.12 -0.46
C GLN A 10 -7.84 18.17 0.72
N THR A 11 -7.40 18.52 1.92
CA THR A 11 -7.64 17.69 3.11
C THR A 11 -9.13 17.46 3.34
N LEU A 12 -9.98 18.47 3.13
CA LEU A 12 -11.43 18.32 3.25
C LEU A 12 -12.00 17.38 2.17
N ARG A 13 -11.55 17.50 0.92
CA ARG A 13 -11.93 16.56 -0.16
C ARG A 13 -11.50 15.14 0.16
N ASP A 14 -10.27 14.96 0.61
CA ASP A 14 -9.74 13.65 1.01
C ASP A 14 -10.54 13.06 2.17
N THR A 15 -10.90 13.89 3.16
CA THR A 15 -11.69 13.46 4.32
C THR A 15 -13.06 12.94 3.88
N ILE A 16 -13.75 13.64 2.98
CA ILE A 16 -15.06 13.26 2.47
C ILE A 16 -14.95 11.98 1.61
N SER A 17 -13.97 11.92 0.71
CA SER A 17 -13.73 10.75 -0.14
C SER A 17 -13.39 9.50 0.67
N LEU A 18 -12.56 9.63 1.70
CA LEU A 18 -12.22 8.54 2.60
C LEU A 18 -13.42 8.09 3.45
N LYS A 19 -14.27 9.02 3.90
CA LYS A 19 -15.50 8.69 4.62
C LYS A 19 -16.38 7.70 3.83
N ALA A 20 -16.46 7.87 2.51
CA ALA A 20 -17.20 6.96 1.64
C ALA A 20 -16.59 5.54 1.53
N LYS A 21 -15.33 5.36 1.94
CA LYS A 21 -14.63 4.06 1.97
C LYS A 21 -14.67 3.37 3.34
N LEU A 22 -15.17 4.04 4.38
CA LEU A 22 -15.29 3.46 5.73
C LEU A 22 -16.09 2.13 5.77
N PRO A 23 -17.18 1.94 5.00
CA PRO A 23 -17.87 0.65 4.97
C PRO A 23 -16.99 -0.49 4.46
N ALA A 24 -16.14 -0.24 3.46
CA ALA A 24 -15.18 -1.24 2.99
C ALA A 24 -14.13 -1.54 4.08
N LEU A 25 -13.63 -0.52 4.76
CA LEU A 25 -12.68 -0.68 5.88
C LEU A 25 -13.26 -1.41 7.10
N ALA A 26 -14.59 -1.53 7.19
CA ALA A 26 -15.26 -2.25 8.26
C ALA A 26 -15.36 -3.77 8.03
N ASP A 27 -14.89 -4.28 6.89
CA ASP A 27 -14.80 -5.72 6.63
C ASP A 27 -13.60 -6.32 7.38
N PRO A 28 -13.82 -7.24 8.35
CA PRO A 28 -12.75 -7.85 9.16
C PRO A 28 -11.79 -8.73 8.36
N GLU A 29 -12.17 -9.19 7.17
CA GLU A 29 -11.35 -10.08 6.34
C GLU A 29 -10.41 -9.34 5.39
N LEU A 30 -10.34 -8.01 5.48
CA LEU A 30 -9.45 -7.23 4.63
C LEU A 30 -7.98 -7.58 4.86
N SER A 31 -7.30 -7.89 3.75
CA SER A 31 -5.85 -8.05 3.78
C SER A 31 -5.15 -6.73 4.12
N PRO A 32 -3.97 -6.76 4.77
CA PRO A 32 -3.16 -5.57 4.99
C PRO A 32 -2.83 -4.79 3.72
N SER A 33 -2.57 -5.48 2.60
CA SER A 33 -2.41 -4.84 1.28
C SER A 33 -3.65 -4.09 0.83
N SER A 34 -4.84 -4.65 1.00
CA SER A 34 -6.11 -3.99 0.65
C SER A 34 -6.35 -2.75 1.51
N ILE A 35 -6.08 -2.83 2.82
CA ILE A 35 -6.14 -1.67 3.74
C ILE A 35 -5.18 -0.58 3.26
N TYR A 36 -3.94 -0.95 2.90
CA TYR A 36 -2.98 -0.01 2.35
C TYR A 36 -3.53 0.67 1.10
N HIS A 37 -4.06 -0.07 0.12
CA HIS A 37 -4.58 0.52 -1.12
C HIS A 37 -5.82 1.40 -0.91
N LEU A 38 -6.66 1.10 0.07
CA LEU A 38 -7.81 1.93 0.42
C LEU A 38 -7.43 3.26 1.07
N LEU A 39 -6.27 3.34 1.72
CA LEU A 39 -5.85 4.51 2.50
C LEU A 39 -4.70 5.28 1.85
N HIS A 40 -3.87 4.59 1.07
CA HIS A 40 -2.74 5.18 0.37
C HIS A 40 -3.22 6.13 -0.72
N GLY A 41 -2.74 7.38 -0.68
CA GLY A 41 -3.14 8.45 -1.59
C GLY A 41 -3.95 9.56 -0.94
N TYR A 42 -4.51 9.32 0.25
CA TYR A 42 -5.13 10.38 1.06
C TYR A 42 -4.09 11.08 1.95
N SER A 43 -4.34 12.36 2.23
CA SER A 43 -3.55 13.09 3.23
C SER A 43 -3.61 12.44 4.62
N SER A 44 -2.50 12.51 5.36
CA SER A 44 -2.42 11.96 6.72
C SER A 44 -3.49 12.56 7.64
N GLN A 45 -3.79 13.85 7.48
CA GLN A 45 -4.82 14.55 8.23
C GLN A 45 -6.22 13.96 7.97
N ALA A 46 -6.55 13.66 6.71
CA ALA A 46 -7.83 13.05 6.36
C ALA A 46 -7.99 11.63 6.94
N VAL A 47 -6.91 10.84 6.92
CA VAL A 47 -6.88 9.50 7.52
C VAL A 47 -7.05 9.57 9.03
N THR A 48 -6.33 10.47 9.71
CA THR A 48 -6.48 10.68 11.16
C THR A 48 -7.87 11.17 11.53
N ALA A 49 -8.43 12.14 10.79
CA ALA A 49 -9.78 12.64 11.04
C ALA A 49 -10.83 11.54 10.92
N ASN A 50 -10.75 10.70 9.89
CA ASN A 50 -11.65 9.56 9.74
C ASN A 50 -11.44 8.49 10.82
N SER A 51 -10.21 8.26 11.30
CA SER A 51 -9.95 7.36 12.43
C SER A 51 -10.63 7.83 13.72
N LEU A 52 -10.69 9.15 13.96
CA LEU A 52 -11.29 9.73 15.16
C LEU A 52 -12.83 9.78 15.06
N ALA A 53 -13.36 9.89 13.86
CA ALA A 53 -14.78 10.09 13.60
C ALA A 53 -15.55 8.81 13.20
N CYS A 54 -14.87 7.67 13.02
CA CYS A 54 -15.53 6.43 12.61
C CYS A 54 -16.14 5.69 13.80
N ASP A 55 -17.38 5.22 13.65
CA ASP A 55 -18.09 4.45 14.70
C ASP A 55 -17.74 2.95 14.68
N SER A 56 -17.24 2.43 13.55
CA SER A 56 -16.88 1.01 13.42
C SER A 56 -15.54 0.71 14.11
N PRO A 57 -15.49 -0.18 15.11
CA PRO A 57 -14.24 -0.60 15.75
C PRO A 57 -13.27 -1.27 14.78
N VAL A 58 -13.80 -2.03 13.81
CA VAL A 58 -13.00 -2.73 12.78
C VAL A 58 -12.33 -1.71 11.85
N ALA A 59 -13.11 -0.75 11.34
CA ALA A 59 -12.55 0.31 10.49
C ALA A 59 -11.50 1.14 11.25
N HIS A 60 -11.76 1.45 12.52
CA HIS A 60 -10.80 2.13 13.38
C HIS A 60 -9.49 1.34 13.50
N GLN A 61 -9.57 0.03 13.77
CA GLN A 61 -8.39 -0.84 13.88
C GLN A 61 -7.59 -0.89 12.57
N HIS A 62 -8.25 -1.00 11.42
CA HIS A 62 -7.57 -0.99 10.12
C HIS A 62 -6.89 0.34 9.81
N ILE A 63 -7.54 1.47 10.11
CA ILE A 63 -6.93 2.79 9.95
C ILE A 63 -5.72 2.95 10.88
N GLN A 64 -5.80 2.49 12.13
CA GLN A 64 -4.69 2.51 13.07
C GLN A 64 -3.52 1.62 12.61
N LEU A 65 -3.80 0.44 12.08
CA LEU A 65 -2.79 -0.45 11.50
C LEU A 65 -2.05 0.24 10.35
N PHE A 66 -2.77 0.93 9.47
CA PHE A 66 -2.16 1.71 8.39
C PHE A 66 -1.29 2.85 8.91
N LEU A 67 -1.81 3.67 9.83
CA LEU A 67 -1.12 4.84 10.37
C LEU A 67 0.17 4.48 11.12
N LYS A 68 0.18 3.35 11.83
CA LYS A 68 1.31 2.90 12.65
C LYS A 68 2.31 2.05 11.88
N LYS A 69 1.86 1.22 10.94
CA LYS A 69 2.69 0.19 10.31
C LYS A 69 2.68 0.27 8.78
N LEU A 70 1.54 0.01 8.15
CA LEU A 70 1.50 -0.31 6.71
C LEU A 70 2.05 0.82 5.83
N ARG A 71 1.81 2.08 6.19
CA ARG A 71 2.29 3.24 5.44
C ARG A 71 3.82 3.38 5.38
N TYR A 72 4.55 2.66 6.25
CA TYR A 72 6.01 2.68 6.32
C TYR A 72 6.65 1.42 5.75
N VAL A 73 5.85 0.41 5.38
CA VAL A 73 6.34 -0.81 4.75
C VAL A 73 6.87 -0.47 3.36
N LYS A 74 8.07 -0.94 3.05
CA LYS A 74 8.70 -0.82 1.72
C LYS A 74 9.50 -2.10 1.45
N PRO A 75 9.61 -2.53 0.18
CA PRO A 75 10.58 -3.53 -0.24
C PRO A 75 11.99 -3.19 0.23
N ALA A 76 12.76 -4.18 0.62
CA ALA A 76 14.19 -4.04 0.89
C ALA A 76 15.02 -4.00 -0.40
N LEU A 77 14.55 -4.68 -1.45
CA LEU A 77 15.10 -4.60 -2.80
C LEU A 77 14.66 -3.31 -3.48
N THR A 78 15.63 -2.68 -4.13
CA THR A 78 15.43 -1.49 -4.96
C THR A 78 15.39 -1.87 -6.43
N GLY A 79 14.91 -0.96 -7.29
CA GLY A 79 14.98 -1.16 -8.74
C GLY A 79 16.41 -1.38 -9.26
N ASN A 80 17.43 -0.87 -8.55
CA ASN A 80 18.84 -1.12 -8.89
C ASN A 80 19.28 -2.53 -8.51
N ASP A 81 18.77 -3.08 -7.39
CA ASP A 81 19.04 -4.46 -7.02
C ASP A 81 18.42 -5.42 -8.02
N LEU A 82 17.18 -5.14 -8.46
CA LEU A 82 16.52 -5.92 -9.51
C LEU A 82 17.29 -5.91 -10.83
N GLN A 83 17.86 -4.77 -11.21
CA GLN A 83 18.74 -4.69 -12.39
C GLN A 83 20.01 -5.53 -12.24
N LYS A 84 20.63 -5.54 -11.05
CA LYS A 84 21.79 -6.40 -10.76
C LYS A 84 21.43 -7.89 -10.76
N MET A 85 20.18 -8.23 -10.49
CA MET A 85 19.63 -9.59 -10.63
C MET A 85 19.31 -9.96 -12.09
N GLY A 86 19.63 -9.09 -13.07
CA GLY A 86 19.47 -9.37 -14.50
C GLY A 86 18.13 -8.90 -15.09
N ILE A 87 17.31 -8.17 -14.34
CA ILE A 87 16.03 -7.66 -14.83
C ILE A 87 16.27 -6.40 -15.66
N THR A 88 15.82 -6.41 -16.91
CA THR A 88 15.94 -5.24 -17.79
C THR A 88 15.09 -4.07 -17.28
N PRO A 89 15.62 -2.83 -17.28
CA PRO A 89 14.85 -1.65 -16.94
C PRO A 89 13.58 -1.54 -17.79
N GLY A 90 12.43 -1.31 -17.14
CA GLY A 90 11.14 -1.22 -17.82
C GLY A 90 9.95 -1.42 -16.88
N PRO A 91 8.73 -1.61 -17.43
CA PRO A 91 7.51 -1.83 -16.64
C PRO A 91 7.61 -2.98 -15.64
N HIS A 92 8.35 -4.05 -15.99
CA HIS A 92 8.55 -5.21 -15.12
C HIS A 92 9.24 -4.89 -13.80
N ILE A 93 10.14 -3.90 -13.76
CA ILE A 93 10.75 -3.44 -12.49
C ILE A 93 9.65 -2.93 -11.54
N LYS A 94 8.70 -2.14 -12.06
CA LYS A 94 7.59 -1.61 -11.27
C LYS A 94 6.64 -2.73 -10.82
N GLU A 95 6.34 -3.67 -11.71
CA GLU A 95 5.50 -4.84 -11.40
C GLU A 95 6.10 -5.68 -10.26
N ILE A 96 7.41 -5.96 -10.33
CA ILE A 96 8.12 -6.71 -9.30
C ILE A 96 8.17 -5.92 -7.99
N LEU A 97 8.47 -4.62 -8.02
CA LEU A 97 8.48 -3.80 -6.80
C LEU A 97 7.09 -3.74 -6.14
N ASN A 98 6.01 -3.69 -6.93
CA ASN A 98 4.65 -3.77 -6.41
C ASN A 98 4.37 -5.14 -5.79
N LEU A 99 4.76 -6.22 -6.46
CA LEU A 99 4.63 -7.59 -5.94
C LEU A 99 5.35 -7.76 -4.60
N LEU A 100 6.60 -7.30 -4.53
CA LEU A 100 7.40 -7.33 -3.29
C LEU A 100 6.72 -6.53 -2.18
N HIS A 101 6.18 -5.36 -2.53
CA HIS A 101 5.52 -4.48 -1.57
C HIS A 101 4.23 -5.10 -1.03
N GLU A 102 3.40 -5.69 -1.89
CA GLU A 102 2.21 -6.44 -1.49
C GLU A 102 2.56 -7.64 -0.59
N ALA A 103 3.58 -8.42 -0.98
CA ALA A 103 4.04 -9.55 -0.20
C ALA A 103 4.51 -9.13 1.21
N ARG A 104 5.20 -7.99 1.33
CA ARG A 104 5.60 -7.44 2.63
C ARG A 104 4.42 -6.93 3.44
N LEU A 105 3.48 -6.23 2.81
CA LEU A 105 2.27 -5.72 3.48
C LEU A 105 1.49 -6.87 4.11
N ASP A 106 1.29 -7.95 3.35
CA ASP A 106 0.59 -9.16 3.80
C ASP A 106 1.42 -10.04 4.74
N GLY A 107 2.68 -9.70 5.02
CA GLY A 107 3.57 -10.51 5.86
C GLY A 107 4.01 -11.84 5.25
N LYS A 108 3.80 -12.03 3.94
CA LYS A 108 4.28 -13.21 3.18
C LYS A 108 5.80 -13.19 3.02
N VAL A 109 6.39 -11.99 3.05
CA VAL A 109 7.82 -11.77 2.96
C VAL A 109 8.25 -10.78 4.05
N THR A 110 9.25 -11.15 4.84
CA THR A 110 9.74 -10.37 5.98
C THR A 110 11.21 -10.00 5.88
N SER A 111 11.99 -10.78 5.13
CA SER A 111 13.43 -10.58 4.96
C SER A 111 13.81 -10.18 3.54
N LYS A 112 14.99 -9.59 3.37
CA LYS A 112 15.55 -9.30 2.03
C LYS A 112 15.79 -10.59 1.24
N GLN A 113 16.16 -11.67 1.92
CA GLN A 113 16.40 -12.97 1.29
C GLN A 113 15.11 -13.57 0.71
N GLU A 114 14.01 -13.53 1.46
CA GLU A 114 12.70 -13.95 0.95
C GLU A 114 12.21 -13.09 -0.23
N GLU A 115 12.57 -11.79 -0.27
CA GLU A 115 12.29 -10.96 -1.47
C GLU A 115 13.08 -11.46 -2.69
N VAL A 116 14.35 -11.83 -2.51
CA VAL A 116 15.17 -12.38 -3.61
C VAL A 116 14.56 -13.67 -4.14
N GLU A 117 14.20 -14.60 -3.26
CA GLU A 117 13.55 -15.87 -3.62
C GLU A 117 12.22 -15.64 -4.37
N LEU A 118 11.42 -14.65 -3.93
CA LEU A 118 10.18 -14.29 -4.59
C LEU A 118 10.42 -13.76 -6.02
N VAL A 119 11.48 -12.95 -6.22
CA VAL A 119 11.86 -12.44 -7.55
C VAL A 119 12.35 -13.55 -8.46
N GLU A 120 13.20 -14.45 -7.98
CA GLU A 120 13.69 -15.60 -8.74
C GLU A 120 12.55 -16.52 -9.18
N GLY A 121 11.60 -16.79 -8.27
CA GLY A 121 10.40 -17.56 -8.59
C GLY A 121 9.49 -16.87 -9.60
N TRP A 122 9.41 -15.54 -9.59
CA TRP A 122 8.67 -14.77 -10.59
C TRP A 122 9.33 -14.87 -11.98
N LEU A 123 10.66 -14.76 -12.06
CA LEU A 123 11.41 -14.88 -13.31
C LEU A 123 11.24 -16.27 -13.95
N GLY A 124 11.27 -17.34 -13.15
CA GLY A 124 11.03 -18.70 -13.63
C GLY A 124 9.65 -18.90 -14.26
N LYS A 125 8.62 -18.20 -13.75
CA LYS A 125 7.25 -18.25 -14.29
C LYS A 125 7.08 -17.43 -15.56
N VAL A 126 7.69 -16.24 -15.62
CA VAL A 126 7.60 -15.36 -16.80
C VAL A 126 8.36 -15.94 -17.99
N GLY A 127 9.48 -16.64 -17.77
CA GLY A 127 10.22 -17.33 -18.82
C GLY A 127 9.48 -18.49 -19.48
N GLN A 128 8.50 -19.10 -18.82
CA GLN A 128 7.69 -20.20 -19.35
C GLN A 128 6.45 -19.75 -20.14
N ASN A 129 6.08 -18.46 -20.06
CA ASN A 129 4.85 -17.93 -20.66
C ASN A 129 5.11 -17.11 -21.95
N ARG A 130 6.16 -17.45 -22.70
CA ARG A 130 6.46 -16.82 -23.99
C ARG A 130 5.72 -17.59 -25.09
N PRO A 131 4.82 -16.96 -25.87
CA PRO A 131 4.34 -17.55 -27.12
C PRO A 131 5.49 -17.72 -28.13
#